data_AF-M2QXS8-F1
#
_entry.id   AF-M2QXS8-F1
#
_cell.length_a   1.000
_cell.length_b   1.000
_cell.length_c   1.000
_cell.angle_alpha   90.00
_cell.angle_beta   90.00
_cell.angle_gamma   90.00
#
_symmetry.space_group_name_H-M   'P 1'
#
loop_
_entity.id
_entity.type
_entity.pdbx_description
1 polymer ?
#
loop_
_entity_poly.entity_id
_entity_poly.type
_entity_poly.pdbx_seq_one_letter_code
_entity_poly.pdbx_strand_id
1 'polypeptide(L)'
;MPNARNHAIKEAAIRARLPELVPATGPPLAVEESFTAVSAVPAGQDPRLTAVSMGFPISVHPLRLPNSRGTLSTGSTTSLIDTRCVRLAGLLARMVPIRPIDEVHISTLFGGQHMNVFGRVDVTFDAFGFEFSTPCWVVNLGLPVDIALGMDWLETYNPKISWRQELEITDANAKKVRKLVDIYVTE
;
A
#
# COMPACT_ATOMS: atom_id res chain seq x y z
N MET A 1 23.94 -24.15 15.20
CA MET A 1 22.68 -24.01 14.44
C MET A 1 21.54 -23.87 15.45
N PRO A 2 20.71 -22.81 15.41
CA PRO A 2 19.56 -22.73 16.30
C PRO A 2 18.62 -23.91 16.02
N ASN A 3 18.28 -24.66 17.07
CA ASN A 3 17.53 -25.92 16.99
C ASN A 3 16.11 -25.63 16.44
N ALA A 4 15.62 -26.40 15.46
CA ALA A 4 14.31 -26.18 14.80
C ALA A 4 13.14 -26.08 15.80
N ARG A 5 13.27 -26.77 16.95
CA ARG A 5 12.36 -26.69 18.10
C ARG A 5 12.26 -25.29 18.70
N ASN A 6 13.37 -24.55 18.78
CA ASN A 6 13.38 -23.18 19.31
C ASN A 6 12.67 -22.20 18.34
N HIS A 7 12.73 -22.47 17.04
CA HIS A 7 12.00 -21.68 16.04
C HIS A 7 10.49 -21.87 16.20
N ALA A 8 10.03 -23.12 16.30
CA ALA A 8 8.61 -23.45 16.46
C ALA A 8 8.00 -22.86 17.75
N ILE A 9 8.73 -22.91 18.87
CA ILE A 9 8.29 -22.33 20.15
C ILE A 9 8.16 -20.80 20.03
N LYS A 10 9.14 -20.14 19.41
CA LYS A 10 9.13 -18.69 19.21
C LYS A 10 7.99 -18.27 18.28
N GLU A 11 7.75 -19.03 17.21
CA GLU A 11 6.67 -18.77 16.27
C GLU A 11 5.29 -18.93 16.93
N ALA A 12 5.07 -20.00 17.69
CA ALA A 12 3.85 -20.20 18.46
C ALA A 12 3.60 -19.06 19.46
N ALA A 13 4.65 -18.62 20.16
CA ALA A 13 4.57 -17.52 21.11
C ALA A 13 4.28 -16.17 20.44
N ILE A 14 4.79 -15.94 19.23
CA ILE A 14 4.48 -14.74 18.44
C ILE A 14 3.04 -14.80 17.94
N ARG A 15 2.61 -15.93 17.36
CA ARG A 15 1.22 -16.11 16.87
C ARG A 15 0.21 -15.87 17.99
N ALA A 16 0.48 -16.32 19.20
CA ALA A 16 -0.39 -16.11 20.36
C ALA A 16 -0.54 -14.63 20.77
N ARG A 17 0.35 -13.74 20.34
CA ARG A 17 0.29 -12.29 20.61
C ARG A 17 -0.29 -11.49 19.45
N LEU A 18 -0.47 -12.12 18.28
CA LEU A 18 -1.07 -11.46 17.14
C LEU A 18 -2.59 -11.43 17.33
N PRO A 19 -3.25 -10.32 16.96
CA PRO A 19 -4.71 -10.32 16.88
C PRO A 19 -5.15 -11.40 15.88
N GLU A 20 -6.29 -12.02 16.15
CA GLU A 20 -6.90 -12.93 15.18
C GLU A 20 -7.15 -12.16 13.88
N LEU A 21 -6.73 -12.76 12.77
CA LEU A 21 -6.96 -12.19 11.45
C LEU A 21 -8.41 -12.44 11.04
N VAL A 22 -8.97 -11.54 10.24
CA VAL A 22 -10.28 -11.75 9.63
C VAL A 22 -10.21 -13.02 8.78
N PRO A 23 -11.08 -14.01 9.00
CA PRO A 23 -11.06 -15.23 8.21
C PRO A 23 -11.43 -14.92 6.75
N ALA A 24 -10.71 -15.52 5.81
CA ALA A 24 -11.06 -15.45 4.40
C ALA A 24 -12.31 -16.29 4.12
N THR A 25 -13.41 -15.63 3.73
CA THR A 25 -14.70 -16.26 3.41
C THR A 25 -14.98 -16.23 1.91
N GLY A 26 -15.74 -17.19 1.40
CA GLY A 26 -16.17 -17.24 -0.01
C GLY A 26 -15.41 -18.27 -0.86
N PRO A 27 -15.71 -18.34 -2.18
CA PRO A 27 -15.06 -19.28 -3.09
C PRO A 27 -13.55 -18.99 -3.24
N PRO A 28 -12.74 -19.95 -3.74
CA PRO A 28 -11.34 -19.72 -4.07
C PRO A 28 -11.16 -18.53 -5.01
N LEU A 29 -10.11 -17.74 -4.77
CA LEU A 29 -9.74 -16.64 -5.64
C LEU A 29 -8.85 -17.16 -6.78
N ALA A 30 -9.11 -16.68 -8.00
CA ALA A 30 -8.24 -16.83 -9.16
C ALA A 30 -8.06 -15.44 -9.77
N VAL A 31 -6.92 -14.81 -9.50
CA VAL A 31 -6.66 -13.40 -9.80
C VAL A 31 -5.33 -13.27 -10.52
N GLU A 32 -5.35 -12.59 -11.66
CA GLU A 32 -4.16 -12.24 -12.43
C GLU A 32 -4.15 -10.73 -12.66
N GLU A 33 -3.13 -10.07 -12.13
CA GLU A 33 -3.00 -8.62 -12.11
C GLU A 33 -1.59 -8.20 -12.54
N SER A 34 -1.44 -6.94 -12.92
CA SER A 34 -0.16 -6.34 -13.30
C SER A 34 0.18 -5.18 -12.39
N PHE A 35 1.48 -5.03 -12.12
CA PHE A 35 2.04 -3.93 -11.37
C PHE A 35 3.25 -3.32 -12.09
N THR A 36 3.30 -1.98 -12.11
CA THR A 36 4.40 -1.24 -12.71
C THR A 36 4.72 0.01 -11.91
N ALA A 37 5.91 0.09 -11.35
CA ALA A 37 6.41 1.37 -10.86
C ALA A 37 7.93 1.37 -10.95
N VAL A 38 8.47 2.53 -11.29
CA VAL A 38 9.91 2.74 -11.41
C VAL A 38 10.31 3.79 -10.40
N SER A 39 11.31 3.46 -9.58
CA SER A 39 11.98 4.40 -8.72
C SER A 39 13.44 4.49 -9.13
N ALA A 40 13.86 5.69 -9.55
CA ALA A 40 15.27 6.00 -9.70
C ALA A 40 15.72 6.66 -8.40
N VAL A 41 16.53 5.94 -7.62
CA VAL A 41 17.19 6.50 -6.42
C VAL A 41 18.62 6.86 -6.82
N PRO A 42 18.97 8.15 -6.94
CA PRO A 42 20.33 8.60 -7.22
C PRO A 42 21.32 7.99 -6.21
N ALA A 43 22.42 7.45 -6.72
CA ALA A 43 23.48 6.91 -5.87
C ALA A 43 24.05 8.03 -4.96
N GLY A 44 24.12 7.77 -3.66
CA GLY A 44 24.65 8.73 -2.67
C GLY A 44 23.63 9.74 -2.15
N GLN A 45 22.37 9.72 -2.61
CA GLN A 45 21.31 10.50 -1.98
C GLN A 45 20.96 9.91 -0.60
N ASP A 46 20.73 10.78 0.38
CA ASP A 46 20.26 10.36 1.70
C ASP A 46 18.95 9.57 1.57
N PRO A 47 18.89 8.30 2.02
CA PRO A 47 17.69 7.47 1.91
C PRO A 47 16.45 8.09 2.57
N ARG A 48 16.64 8.96 3.57
CA ARG A 48 15.55 9.71 4.21
C ARG A 48 14.92 10.71 3.26
N LEU A 49 15.74 11.41 2.46
CA LEU A 49 15.25 12.34 1.46
C LEU A 49 14.51 11.61 0.35
N THR A 50 15.04 10.47 -0.10
CA THR A 50 14.36 9.61 -1.08
C THR A 50 13.00 9.12 -0.58
N ALA A 51 12.90 8.74 0.70
CA ALA A 51 11.66 8.28 1.31
C ALA A 51 10.57 9.35 1.36
N VAL A 52 10.94 10.63 1.50
CA VAL A 52 9.97 11.75 1.54
C VAL A 52 9.78 12.42 0.18
N SER A 53 10.64 12.18 -0.80
CA SER A 53 10.56 12.84 -2.11
C SER A 53 9.71 12.08 -3.13
N MET A 54 9.50 10.77 -2.97
CA MET A 54 8.74 9.98 -3.94
C MET A 54 7.24 9.96 -3.63
N GLY A 55 6.40 10.06 -4.67
CA GLY A 55 4.95 10.05 -4.52
C GLY A 55 4.38 11.37 -4.01
N PHE A 56 3.22 11.32 -3.36
CA PHE A 56 2.55 12.44 -2.72
C PHE A 56 2.18 12.08 -1.26
N PRO A 57 2.09 13.08 -0.37
CA PRO A 57 1.75 12.82 1.02
C PRO A 57 0.32 12.33 1.14
N ILE A 58 0.13 11.28 1.93
CA ILE A 58 -1.19 10.77 2.32
C ILE A 58 -1.25 10.61 3.83
N SER A 59 -2.48 10.54 4.32
CA SER A 59 -2.76 10.25 5.72
C SER A 59 -3.56 8.97 5.81
N VAL A 60 -2.88 7.87 6.14
CA VAL A 60 -3.53 6.58 6.36
C VAL A 60 -4.19 6.59 7.74
N HIS A 61 -5.48 6.28 7.78
CA HIS A 61 -6.28 6.29 8.99
C HIS A 61 -5.80 5.23 9.99
N PRO A 62 -5.97 5.47 11.31
CA PRO A 62 -6.75 6.55 11.93
C PRO A 62 -6.01 7.89 12.09
N LEU A 63 -4.72 7.93 11.78
CA LEU A 63 -3.88 9.11 11.99
C LEU A 63 -4.16 10.13 10.88
N ARG A 64 -5.05 11.09 11.11
CA ARG A 64 -5.46 12.19 10.18
C ARG A 64 -4.39 13.27 9.97
N LEU A 65 -3.13 12.86 9.91
CA LEU A 65 -1.96 13.69 9.63
C LEU A 65 -1.14 12.99 8.54
N PRO A 66 -0.41 13.73 7.67
CA PRO A 66 0.51 13.13 6.71
C PRO A 66 1.49 12.19 7.42
N ASN A 67 1.39 10.90 7.13
CA ASN A 67 2.14 9.85 7.82
C ASN A 67 2.70 8.79 6.87
N SER A 68 2.30 8.83 5.61
CA SER A 68 2.64 7.84 4.59
C SER A 68 2.73 8.52 3.21
N ARG A 69 3.23 7.79 2.21
CA ARG A 69 3.35 8.27 0.83
C ARG A 69 2.54 7.39 -0.12
N GLY A 70 1.74 8.03 -0.97
CA GLY A 70 1.03 7.38 -2.07
C GLY A 70 1.73 7.66 -3.40
N THR A 71 1.64 6.75 -4.36
CA THR A 71 1.97 7.03 -5.76
C THR A 71 0.86 6.55 -6.66
N LEU A 72 0.71 7.20 -7.80
CA LEU A 72 -0.13 6.68 -8.87
C LEU A 72 0.70 5.77 -9.77
N SER A 73 0.11 4.65 -10.18
CA SER A 73 0.64 3.78 -11.22
C SER A 73 -0.44 3.44 -12.25
N THR A 74 -0.39 4.11 -13.40
CA THR A 74 -1.28 3.84 -14.53
C THR A 74 -0.96 2.53 -15.25
N GLY A 75 0.21 1.95 -15.00
CA GLY A 75 0.61 0.63 -15.51
C GLY A 75 0.28 -0.51 -14.56
N SER A 76 -0.49 -0.25 -13.50
CA SER A 76 -0.95 -1.27 -12.56
C SER A 76 -2.46 -1.39 -12.63
N THR A 77 -2.97 -2.61 -12.79
CA THR A 77 -4.43 -2.85 -12.85
C THR A 77 -5.08 -2.75 -11.47
N THR A 78 -4.32 -3.03 -10.41
CA THR A 78 -4.79 -3.03 -9.02
C THR A 78 -3.94 -2.15 -8.11
N SER A 79 -4.55 -1.71 -7.01
CA SER A 79 -3.88 -0.96 -5.95
C SER A 79 -3.19 -1.88 -4.94
N LEU A 80 -1.98 -1.49 -4.54
CA LEU A 80 -1.10 -2.26 -3.65
C LEU A 80 -0.71 -1.43 -2.42
N ILE A 81 -0.53 -2.10 -1.28
CA ILE A 81 -0.01 -1.50 -0.04
C ILE A 81 1.16 -2.31 0.50
N ASP A 82 2.19 -1.62 0.99
CA ASP A 82 3.34 -2.26 1.63
C ASP A 82 2.95 -2.86 2.99
N THR A 83 3.42 -4.08 3.25
CA THR A 83 3.17 -4.82 4.49
C THR A 83 3.66 -4.06 5.73
N ARG A 84 4.73 -3.26 5.61
CA ARG A 84 5.23 -2.42 6.70
C ARG A 84 4.23 -1.31 7.03
N CYS A 85 3.60 -0.69 6.02
CA CYS A 85 2.55 0.29 6.22
C CYS A 85 1.33 -0.33 6.90
N VAL A 86 0.85 -1.48 6.42
CA VAL A 86 -0.27 -2.21 7.06
C VAL A 86 0.00 -2.46 8.55
N ARG A 87 1.22 -2.86 8.89
CA ARG A 87 1.62 -3.09 10.29
C ARG A 87 1.66 -1.79 11.10
N LEU A 88 2.30 -0.74 10.59
CA LEU A 88 2.49 0.52 11.31
C LEU A 88 1.21 1.34 11.44
N ALA A 89 0.31 1.25 10.46
CA ALA A 89 -1.01 1.86 10.49
C ALA A 89 -2.02 1.09 11.35
N GLY A 90 -1.65 -0.07 11.92
CA GLY A 90 -2.55 -0.89 12.73
C GLY A 90 -3.63 -1.61 11.93
N LEU A 91 -3.45 -1.78 10.62
CA LEU A 91 -4.42 -2.41 9.72
C LEU A 91 -4.30 -3.93 9.67
N LEU A 92 -3.29 -4.52 10.31
CA LEU A 92 -3.02 -5.97 10.28
C LEU A 92 -4.24 -6.80 10.71
N ALA A 93 -4.96 -6.39 11.76
CA ALA A 93 -6.14 -7.10 12.24
C ALA A 93 -7.33 -7.06 11.26
N ARG A 94 -7.34 -6.13 10.30
CA ARG A 94 -8.37 -6.00 9.25
C ARG A 94 -7.99 -6.69 7.95
N MET A 95 -6.74 -7.18 7.85
CA MET A 95 -6.26 -7.86 6.66
C MET A 95 -6.91 -9.24 6.56
N VAL A 96 -7.43 -9.55 5.38
CA VAL A 96 -7.90 -10.88 5.00
C VAL A 96 -6.72 -11.61 4.35
N PRO A 97 -6.19 -12.69 4.95
CA PRO A 97 -5.02 -13.38 4.42
C PRO A 97 -5.35 -14.21 3.17
N ILE A 98 -4.36 -14.43 2.31
CA ILE A 98 -4.44 -15.40 1.21
C ILE A 98 -4.53 -16.82 1.79
N ARG A 99 -5.46 -17.65 1.28
CA ARG A 99 -5.53 -19.07 1.64
C ARG A 99 -4.64 -19.90 0.71
N PRO A 100 -4.19 -21.09 1.14
CA PRO A 100 -3.42 -21.99 0.28
C PRO A 100 -4.13 -22.42 -1.01
N ILE A 101 -5.46 -22.29 -1.06
CA ILE A 101 -6.30 -22.62 -2.23
C ILE A 101 -6.48 -21.44 -3.19
N ASP A 102 -6.07 -20.24 -2.80
CA ASP A 102 -6.23 -19.03 -3.60
C ASP A 102 -5.02 -18.89 -4.54
N GLU A 103 -5.29 -18.62 -5.81
CA GLU A 103 -4.29 -18.38 -6.85
C GLU A 103 -4.28 -16.89 -7.19
N VAL A 104 -3.34 -16.16 -6.58
CA VAL A 104 -3.20 -14.71 -6.80
C VAL A 104 -1.82 -14.42 -7.37
N HIS A 105 -1.80 -13.97 -8.62
CA HIS A 105 -0.58 -13.67 -9.37
C HIS A 105 -0.54 -12.19 -9.74
N ILE A 106 0.36 -11.45 -9.09
CA ILE A 106 0.63 -10.04 -9.43
C ILE A 106 1.97 -9.99 -10.13
N SER A 107 1.95 -9.77 -11.45
CA SER A 107 3.14 -9.74 -12.30
C SER A 107 3.76 -8.35 -12.32
N THR A 108 5.09 -8.27 -12.18
CA THR A 108 5.80 -7.01 -12.40
C THR A 108 6.19 -6.89 -13.87
N LEU A 109 5.84 -5.79 -14.53
CA LEU A 109 6.18 -5.57 -15.95
C LEU A 109 7.70 -5.62 -16.23
N PHE A 110 8.52 -5.28 -15.23
CA PHE A 110 9.97 -5.36 -15.30
C PHE A 110 10.47 -6.52 -14.42
N GLY A 111 10.99 -7.59 -15.05
CA GLY A 111 11.67 -8.68 -14.33
C GLY A 111 10.94 -10.02 -14.25
N GLY A 112 9.69 -10.11 -14.72
CA GLY A 112 8.97 -11.38 -14.90
C GLY A 112 8.72 -12.19 -13.61
N GLN A 113 8.95 -11.61 -12.44
CA GLN A 113 8.68 -12.27 -11.16
C GLN A 113 7.30 -11.88 -10.63
N HIS A 114 6.65 -12.83 -9.96
CA HIS A 114 5.44 -12.56 -9.21
C HIS A 114 5.76 -11.94 -7.86
N MET A 115 4.98 -10.95 -7.46
CA MET A 115 5.07 -10.40 -6.11
C MET A 115 4.50 -11.40 -5.10
N ASN A 116 5.11 -11.49 -3.93
CA ASN A 116 4.55 -12.24 -2.81
C ASN A 116 3.34 -11.47 -2.24
N VAL A 117 2.15 -12.05 -2.38
CA VAL A 117 0.89 -11.50 -1.87
C VAL A 117 0.56 -12.12 -0.52
N PHE A 118 0.34 -11.28 0.49
CA PHE A 118 0.06 -11.72 1.85
C PHE A 118 -1.44 -11.75 2.18
N GLY A 119 -2.21 -10.90 1.51
CA GLY A 119 -3.64 -10.75 1.77
C GLY A 119 -4.21 -9.50 1.10
N ARG A 120 -5.42 -9.13 1.49
CA ARG A 120 -6.13 -7.93 1.04
C ARG A 120 -6.61 -7.14 2.24
N VAL A 121 -6.60 -5.81 2.14
CA VAL A 121 -7.12 -4.93 3.19
C VAL A 121 -7.72 -3.67 2.59
N ASP A 122 -8.82 -3.19 3.17
CA ASP A 122 -9.39 -1.89 2.81
C ASP A 122 -8.65 -0.78 3.53
N VAL A 123 -8.04 0.11 2.74
CA VAL A 123 -7.24 1.22 3.26
C VAL A 123 -8.01 2.52 3.08
N THR A 124 -8.28 3.19 4.21
CA THR A 124 -8.85 4.53 4.21
C THR A 124 -7.74 5.55 4.38
N PHE A 125 -7.64 6.50 3.47
CA PHE A 125 -6.61 7.54 3.52
C PHE A 125 -7.11 8.88 2.97
N ASP A 126 -6.56 9.96 3.51
CA ASP A 126 -6.81 11.32 3.04
C ASP A 126 -5.66 11.78 2.13
N ALA A 127 -5.99 12.38 0.98
CA ALA A 127 -5.05 13.01 0.07
C ALA A 127 -5.72 14.20 -0.63
N PHE A 128 -5.01 15.33 -0.76
CA PHE A 128 -5.48 16.53 -1.48
C PHE A 128 -6.87 17.06 -1.07
N GLY A 129 -7.32 16.79 0.16
CA GLY A 129 -8.66 17.21 0.64
C GLY A 129 -9.78 16.23 0.27
N PHE A 130 -9.44 15.00 -0.10
CA PHE A 130 -10.37 13.92 -0.35
C PHE A 130 -10.01 12.71 0.53
N GLU A 131 -11.03 12.00 1.03
CA GLU A 131 -10.92 10.75 1.76
C GLU A 131 -11.32 9.61 0.82
N PHE A 132 -10.39 8.69 0.61
CA PHE A 132 -10.53 7.50 -0.24
C PHE A 132 -10.60 6.25 0.64
N SER A 133 -11.30 5.22 0.18
CA SER A 133 -11.36 3.91 0.86
C SER A 133 -11.18 2.82 -0.18
N THR A 134 -9.94 2.35 -0.32
CA THR A 134 -9.53 1.54 -1.47
C THR A 134 -9.10 0.15 -1.02
N PRO A 135 -9.68 -0.93 -1.58
CA PRO A 135 -9.16 -2.26 -1.35
C PRO A 135 -7.77 -2.39 -1.97
N CYS A 136 -6.79 -2.82 -1.19
CA CYS A 136 -5.42 -3.00 -1.67
C CYS A 136 -4.94 -4.43 -1.42
N TRP A 137 -4.15 -4.97 -2.35
CA TRP A 137 -3.35 -6.16 -2.08
C TRP A 137 -2.15 -5.80 -1.20
N VAL A 138 -1.90 -6.63 -0.20
CA VAL A 138 -0.79 -6.47 0.74
C VAL A 138 0.42 -7.23 0.21
N VAL A 139 1.48 -6.49 -0.10
CA VAL A 139 2.72 -7.03 -0.69
C VAL A 139 3.95 -6.42 -0.01
N ASN A 140 5.15 -6.84 -0.42
CA ASN A 140 6.37 -6.06 -0.18
C ASN A 140 6.63 -5.20 -1.42
N LEU A 141 6.36 -3.89 -1.35
CA LEU A 141 6.42 -3.03 -2.54
C LEU A 141 7.85 -2.82 -3.05
N GLY A 142 8.83 -2.79 -2.14
CA GLY A 142 10.23 -2.53 -2.51
C GLY A 142 10.48 -1.10 -3.03
N LEU A 143 9.48 -0.22 -2.93
CA LEU A 143 9.54 1.18 -3.34
C LEU A 143 9.53 2.09 -2.11
N PRO A 144 10.02 3.33 -2.21
CA PRO A 144 9.96 4.33 -1.14
C PRO A 144 8.56 4.98 -1.06
N VAL A 145 7.51 4.17 -1.15
CA VAL A 145 6.10 4.56 -0.98
C VAL A 145 5.36 3.49 -0.22
N ASP A 146 4.27 3.88 0.43
CA ASP A 146 3.47 2.98 1.26
C ASP A 146 2.30 2.38 0.49
N ILE A 147 1.73 3.16 -0.45
CA ILE A 147 0.60 2.75 -1.29
C ILE A 147 0.91 3.08 -2.75
N ALA A 148 0.66 2.14 -3.64
CA ALA A 148 0.63 2.37 -5.08
C ALA A 148 -0.79 2.19 -5.60
N LEU A 149 -1.38 3.27 -6.10
CA LEU A 149 -2.76 3.30 -6.61
C LEU A 149 -2.77 2.90 -8.07
N GLY A 150 -3.55 1.86 -8.39
CA GLY A 150 -3.71 1.33 -9.73
C GLY A 150 -4.88 1.94 -10.50
N MET A 151 -5.20 1.31 -11.64
CA MET A 151 -6.34 1.65 -12.47
C MET A 151 -7.67 1.42 -11.76
N ASP A 152 -7.78 0.41 -10.89
CA ASP A 152 -8.94 0.19 -10.03
C ASP A 152 -9.35 1.44 -9.22
N TRP A 153 -8.36 2.13 -8.66
CA TRP A 153 -8.58 3.38 -7.93
C TRP A 153 -8.98 4.53 -8.87
N LEU A 154 -8.32 4.65 -10.02
CA LEU A 154 -8.64 5.66 -11.03
C LEU A 154 -10.08 5.50 -11.55
N GLU A 155 -10.49 4.28 -11.86
CA GLU A 155 -11.84 3.97 -12.35
C GLU A 155 -12.91 4.23 -11.29
N THR A 156 -12.63 3.87 -10.03
CA THR A 156 -13.57 4.06 -8.93
C THR A 156 -13.81 5.55 -8.64
N TYR A 157 -12.73 6.33 -8.55
CA TYR A 157 -12.79 7.70 -8.05
C TYR A 157 -12.75 8.78 -9.14
N ASN A 158 -12.42 8.42 -10.38
CA ASN A 158 -12.30 9.33 -11.52
C ASN A 158 -11.64 10.69 -11.17
N PRO A 159 -10.42 10.68 -10.62
CA PRO A 159 -9.77 11.90 -10.13
C PRO A 159 -9.31 12.78 -11.30
N LYS A 160 -9.51 14.10 -11.17
CA LYS A 160 -8.93 15.10 -12.07
C LYS A 160 -7.55 15.51 -11.56
N ILE A 161 -6.52 15.03 -12.25
CA ILE A 161 -5.12 15.19 -11.86
C ILE A 161 -4.48 16.34 -12.64
N SER A 162 -3.80 17.25 -11.94
CA SER A 162 -2.99 18.31 -12.53
C SER A 162 -1.51 18.08 -12.24
N TRP A 163 -0.66 18.34 -13.23
CA TRP A 163 0.80 18.17 -13.17
C TRP A 163 1.50 19.51 -13.42
N ARG A 164 1.29 20.49 -12.52
CA ARG A 164 1.89 21.83 -12.68
C ARG A 164 3.32 21.88 -12.14
N GLN A 165 3.51 21.43 -10.90
CA GLN A 165 4.80 21.36 -10.21
C GLN A 165 4.92 20.03 -9.47
N GLU A 166 3.83 19.62 -8.82
CA GLU A 166 3.64 18.29 -8.25
C GLU A 166 2.30 17.71 -8.74
N LEU A 167 2.08 16.42 -8.49
CA LEU A 167 0.77 15.80 -8.68
C LEU A 167 -0.23 16.50 -7.75
N GLU A 168 -1.33 17.00 -8.28
CA GLU A 168 -2.45 17.52 -7.49
C GLU A 168 -3.76 16.89 -7.96
N ILE A 169 -4.60 16.44 -7.02
CA ILE A 169 -5.99 16.03 -7.29
C ILE A 169 -6.90 17.25 -7.06
N THR A 170 -7.49 17.75 -8.14
CA THR A 170 -8.36 18.93 -8.11
C THR A 170 -9.85 18.59 -7.93
N ASP A 171 -10.23 17.36 -8.26
CA ASP A 171 -11.58 16.82 -8.15
C ASP A 171 -11.52 15.30 -8.11
N ALA A 172 -12.48 14.65 -7.44
CA ALA A 172 -12.64 13.20 -7.41
C ALA A 172 -14.03 12.84 -6.89
N ASN A 173 -14.54 11.67 -7.29
CA ASN A 173 -15.75 11.05 -6.77
C ASN A 173 -15.52 10.43 -5.38
N ALA A 174 -15.02 11.24 -4.45
CA ALA A 174 -14.62 10.82 -3.11
C ALA A 174 -15.20 11.79 -2.06
N LYS A 175 -15.18 11.37 -0.80
CA LYS A 175 -15.66 12.22 0.30
C LYS A 175 -14.70 13.39 0.48
N LYS A 176 -15.21 14.62 0.45
CA LYS A 176 -14.42 15.82 0.72
C LYS A 176 -14.06 15.92 2.19
N VAL A 177 -12.80 16.24 2.47
CA VAL A 177 -12.24 16.45 3.82
C VAL A 177 -11.33 17.67 3.82
N ARG A 178 -10.81 18.04 4.99
CA ARG A 178 -9.85 19.16 5.10
C ARG A 178 -8.57 18.82 4.34
N LYS A 179 -8.08 19.73 3.50
CA LYS A 179 -6.78 19.57 2.82
C LYS A 179 -5.68 19.45 3.87
N LEU A 180 -4.92 18.36 3.79
CA LEU A 180 -3.72 18.16 4.59
C LEU A 180 -2.59 18.99 4.00
N VAL A 181 -1.79 19.60 4.87
CA VAL A 181 -0.59 20.34 4.49
C VAL A 181 0.59 19.56 5.02
N ASP A 182 1.53 19.24 4.14
CA ASP A 182 2.79 18.62 4.53
C ASP A 182 3.67 19.69 5.21
N ILE A 183 4.05 19.45 6.46
CA ILE A 183 4.84 20.39 7.27
C ILE A 183 6.34 20.15 7.07
N TYR A 184 6.74 19.04 6.45
CA TYR A 184 8.15 18.65 6.32
C TYR A 184 8.86 19.29 5.12
N VAL A 185 8.13 19.99 4.25
CA VAL A 185 8.70 20.78 3.15
C VAL A 185 8.64 22.26 3.54
N THR A 186 9.56 22.67 4.39
CA THR A 186 9.85 24.11 4.60
C THR A 186 11.25 24.37 4.09
N GLU A 187 11.35 25.21 3.05
CA GLU A 187 12.58 25.94 2.73
C GLU A 187 13.02 26.83 3.90
#